data_AF-A0A4Y2N7P9-F1
#
_entry.id   AF-A0A4Y2N7P9-F1
#
_cell.length_a   1.000
_cell.length_b   1.000
_cell.length_c   1.000
_cell.angle_alpha   90.00
_cell.angle_beta   90.00
_cell.angle_gamma   90.00
#
_symmetry.space_group_name_H-M   'P 1'
#
loop_
_entity.id
_entity.type
_entity.pdbx_description
1 polymer ?
#
loop_
_entity_poly.entity_id
_entity_poly.type
_entity_poly.pdbx_seq_one_letter_code
_entity_poly.pdbx_strand_id
1 'polypeptide(L)'
;MRRCAQQLLQRFRWEMVDHFAYSSDLTPSDYQLLQHPKRFLAKQYFPSDDDVQTDGCHSLALLSGGGLFDTGVQKLVSRYDICFSSGDSYVER
;
A
#
# COMPACT_ATOMS: atom_id res chain seq x y z
N MET A 1 21.42 -6.72 5.48
CA MET A 1 19.96 -6.81 5.77
C MET A 1 19.18 -7.74 4.83
N ARG A 2 19.38 -7.75 3.50
CA ARG A 2 18.58 -8.60 2.57
C ARG A 2 18.56 -10.11 2.86
N ARG A 3 19.69 -10.71 3.27
CA ARG A 3 19.77 -12.18 3.52
C ARG A 3 18.93 -12.65 4.71
N CYS A 4 18.84 -11.86 5.78
CA CYS A 4 18.07 -12.25 6.97
C CYS A 4 16.55 -12.22 6.71
N ALA A 5 16.08 -11.25 5.91
CA ALA A 5 14.67 -11.16 5.53
C ALA A 5 14.23 -12.35 4.66
N GLN A 6 15.05 -12.75 3.68
CA GLN A 6 14.76 -13.91 2.83
C GLN A 6 14.67 -15.22 3.63
N GLN A 7 15.54 -15.41 4.64
CA GLN A 7 15.48 -16.57 5.52
C GLN A 7 14.19 -16.61 6.34
N LEU A 8 13.71 -15.46 6.82
CA LEU A 8 12.44 -15.38 7.55
C LEU A 8 11.25 -15.69 6.63
N LEU A 9 11.23 -15.16 5.41
CA LEU A 9 10.17 -15.45 4.43
C LEU A 9 10.08 -16.94 4.11
N GLN A 10 11.23 -17.60 3.93
CA GLN A 10 11.29 -19.05 3.73
C GLN A 10 10.78 -19.83 4.95
N ARG A 11 11.14 -19.38 6.17
CA ARG A 11 10.65 -19.99 7.42
C ARG A 11 9.13 -19.85 7.57
N PHE A 12 8.57 -18.72 7.18
CA PHE A 12 7.11 -18.50 7.19
C PHE A 12 6.39 -19.14 5.99
N ARG A 13 7.14 -19.67 5.00
CA ARG A 13 6.63 -20.24 3.75
C ARG A 13 5.77 -19.25 2.96
N TRP A 14 6.14 -17.97 3.00
CA TRP A 14 5.44 -16.94 2.23
C TRP A 14 5.91 -16.93 0.78
N GLU A 15 4.96 -16.88 -0.12
CA GLU A 15 5.21 -16.64 -1.54
C GLU A 15 5.50 -15.15 -1.75
N MET A 16 6.58 -14.83 -2.48
CA MET A 16 6.86 -13.47 -2.89
C MET A 16 6.26 -13.23 -4.27
N VAL A 17 5.38 -12.23 -4.36
CA VAL A 17 4.89 -11.72 -5.64
C VAL A 17 5.95 -10.81 -6.23
N ASP A 18 6.30 -11.04 -7.50
CA ASP A 18 7.25 -10.19 -8.22
C ASP A 18 6.69 -8.76 -8.34
N HIS A 19 7.53 -7.78 -8.01
CA HIS A 19 7.19 -6.37 -8.02
C HIS A 19 8.15 -5.60 -8.92
N PHE A 20 7.60 -4.88 -9.89
CA PHE A 20 8.39 -4.07 -10.81
C PHE A 20 8.99 -2.87 -10.09
N ALA A 21 10.21 -2.49 -10.49
CA ALA A 21 10.83 -1.27 -9.97
C ALA A 21 9.96 -0.04 -10.30
N TYR A 22 9.80 0.87 -9.34
CA TYR A 22 9.04 2.12 -9.48
C TYR A 22 7.53 1.95 -9.79
N SER A 23 6.93 0.79 -9.51
CA SER A 23 5.51 0.50 -9.79
C SER A 23 4.56 0.78 -8.61
N SER A 24 4.61 2.00 -8.08
CA SER A 24 3.69 2.43 -6.99
C SER A 24 2.20 2.41 -7.40
N ASP A 25 1.91 2.40 -8.70
CA ASP A 25 0.59 2.18 -9.29
C ASP A 25 0.12 0.72 -9.19
N LEU A 26 1.03 -0.23 -8.98
CA LEU A 26 0.73 -1.66 -8.77
C LEU A 26 0.66 -2.04 -7.29
N THR A 27 1.08 -1.16 -6.38
CA THR A 27 1.07 -1.45 -4.94
C THR A 27 -0.23 -1.00 -4.28
N PRO A 28 -1.09 -1.91 -3.76
CA PRO A 28 -2.36 -1.53 -3.12
C PRO A 28 -2.20 -0.58 -1.93
N SER A 29 -1.07 -0.68 -1.22
CA SER A 29 -0.75 0.26 -0.14
C SER A 29 -0.64 1.70 -0.67
N ASP A 30 0.05 1.89 -1.79
CA ASP A 30 0.36 3.22 -2.32
C ASP A 30 -0.84 3.83 -3.03
N TYR A 31 -1.52 3.05 -3.90
CA TYR A 31 -2.65 3.55 -4.68
C TYR A 31 -3.98 3.58 -3.96
N GLN A 32 -4.15 2.94 -2.81
CA GLN A 32 -5.44 2.92 -2.14
C GLN A 32 -5.34 3.20 -0.64
N LEU A 33 -4.60 2.38 0.11
CA LEU A 33 -4.57 2.46 1.56
C LEU A 33 -3.98 3.79 2.08
N LEU A 34 -2.82 4.18 1.55
CA LEU A 34 -2.08 5.36 2.01
C LEU A 34 -2.63 6.67 1.46
N GLN A 35 -3.59 6.66 0.53
CA GLN A 35 -4.20 7.89 0.04
C GLN A 35 -4.94 8.66 1.15
N HIS A 36 -5.71 7.95 1.96
CA HIS A 36 -6.56 8.55 2.98
C HIS A 36 -5.74 9.08 4.17
N PRO A 37 -4.82 8.31 4.76
CA PRO A 37 -3.91 8.81 5.79
C PRO A 37 -3.07 9.99 5.28
N LYS A 38 -2.53 9.94 4.05
CA LYS A 38 -1.77 11.08 3.50
C LYS A 38 -2.61 12.37 3.46
N ARG A 39 -3.87 12.29 3.04
CA ARG A 39 -4.77 13.46 3.02
C ARG A 39 -5.09 13.99 4.42
N PHE A 40 -5.24 13.10 5.39
CA PHE A 40 -5.47 13.45 6.78
C PHE A 40 -4.24 14.11 7.40
N LEU A 41 -3.07 13.48 7.27
CA LEU A 41 -1.80 13.95 7.82
C LEU A 41 -1.33 15.27 7.17
N ALA A 42 -1.58 15.48 5.87
CA ALA A 42 -1.14 16.68 5.15
C ALA A 42 -1.72 17.99 5.70
N LYS A 43 -2.78 17.94 6.50
CA LYS A 43 -3.45 19.12 7.07
C LYS A 43 -3.23 19.29 8.57
N GLN A 44 -2.40 18.47 9.17
CA GLN A 44 -2.19 18.45 10.61
C GLN A 44 -0.74 18.74 11.00
N TYR A 45 -0.59 19.42 12.14
CA TYR A 45 0.67 19.57 12.83
C TYR A 45 0.60 18.79 14.13
N PHE A 46 1.53 17.87 14.32
CA PHE A 46 1.60 17.04 15.52
C PHE A 46 2.79 17.47 16.37
N PRO A 47 2.61 17.71 17.67
CA PRO A 47 3.70 18.11 18.56
C PRO A 47 4.58 16.93 18.99
N SER A 48 4.11 15.68 18.85
CA SER A 48 4.88 14.48 19.15
C SER A 48 4.52 13.28 18.26
N ASP A 49 5.38 12.26 18.26
CA ASP A 49 5.14 11.00 17.55
C ASP A 49 3.95 10.21 18.14
N ASP A 50 3.68 10.35 19.45
CA ASP A 50 2.55 9.68 20.11
C ASP A 50 1.21 10.25 19.61
N ASP A 51 1.16 11.55 19.32
CA ASP A 51 0.00 12.20 18.73
C ASP A 51 -0.24 11.71 17.29
N VAL A 52 0.84 11.57 16.50
CA VAL A 52 0.77 11.00 15.13
C VAL A 52 0.26 9.57 15.17
N GLN A 53 0.74 8.75 16.11
CA GLN A 53 0.31 7.36 16.24
C GLN A 53 -1.16 7.27 16.62
N THR A 54 -1.60 8.06 17.59
CA THR A 54 -2.99 8.06 18.08
C THR A 54 -3.95 8.45 16.96
N ASP A 55 -3.70 9.59 16.32
CA ASP A 55 -4.56 10.13 15.28
C ASP A 55 -4.46 9.33 13.97
N GLY A 56 -3.28 8.83 13.65
CA GLY A 56 -3.05 7.94 12.51
C GLY A 56 -3.78 6.61 12.65
N CYS A 57 -3.72 5.98 13.82
CA CYS A 57 -4.47 4.76 14.11
C CYS A 57 -5.98 5.01 14.05
N HIS A 58 -6.47 6.11 14.61
CA HIS A 58 -7.88 6.49 14.52
C HIS A 58 -8.32 6.70 13.07
N SER A 59 -7.53 7.42 12.27
CA SER A 59 -7.79 7.63 10.84
C SER A 59 -7.87 6.32 10.06
N LEU A 60 -6.96 5.38 10.33
CA LEU A 60 -6.96 4.05 9.71
C LEU A 60 -8.15 3.19 10.16
N ALA A 61 -8.54 3.27 11.44
CA ALA A 61 -9.68 2.52 11.97
C ALA A 61 -10.99 2.93 11.28
N LEU A 62 -11.17 4.21 10.96
CA LEU A 62 -12.33 4.69 10.18
C LEU A 62 -12.40 4.10 8.77
N LEU A 63 -11.26 3.67 8.21
CA LEU A 63 -11.19 3.03 6.88
C LEU A 63 -11.48 1.52 6.94
N SER A 64 -11.38 0.91 8.13
CA SER A 64 -11.56 -0.53 8.33
C SER A 64 -13.01 -1.01 8.10
N GLY A 65 -13.99 -0.10 8.13
CA GLY A 65 -15.41 -0.44 7.98
C GLY A 65 -15.94 -0.51 6.54
N GLY A 66 -15.13 -0.20 5.53
CA GLY A 66 -15.62 0.19 4.19
C GLY A 66 -15.10 -0.60 2.99
N GLY A 67 -14.65 -1.85 3.15
CA GLY A 67 -14.21 -2.69 2.01
C GLY A 67 -13.03 -2.11 1.21
N LEU A 68 -12.31 -1.13 1.77
CA LEU A 68 -11.20 -0.44 1.10
C LEU A 68 -10.06 -1.41 0.79
N PHE A 69 -9.81 -2.37 1.68
CA PHE A 69 -8.81 -3.42 1.47
C PHE A 69 -9.24 -4.36 0.35
N ASP A 70 -10.46 -4.88 0.41
CA ASP A 70 -10.99 -5.81 -0.61
C ASP A 70 -11.01 -5.16 -1.99
N THR A 71 -11.51 -3.92 -2.08
CA THR A 71 -11.55 -3.16 -3.33
C THR A 71 -10.14 -2.91 -3.88
N GLY A 72 -9.15 -2.68 -3.00
CA GLY A 72 -7.77 -2.48 -3.40
C GLY A 72 -7.18 -3.77 -3.98
N VAL A 73 -7.33 -4.89 -3.26
CA VAL A 73 -6.86 -6.19 -3.73
C VAL A 73 -7.53 -6.58 -5.05
N GLN A 74 -8.84 -6.37 -5.20
CA GLN A 74 -9.56 -6.67 -6.44
C GLN A 74 -9.08 -5.83 -7.64
N LYS A 75 -8.69 -4.58 -7.42
CA LYS A 75 -8.14 -3.70 -8.47
C LYS A 75 -6.75 -4.12 -8.94
N LEU A 76 -6.04 -4.97 -8.18
CA LEU A 76 -4.71 -5.44 -8.55
C LEU A 76 -4.73 -6.12 -9.93
N VAL A 77 -5.69 -7.01 -10.19
CA VAL A 77 -5.83 -7.74 -11.46
C VAL A 77 -5.92 -6.77 -12.63
N SER A 78 -6.87 -5.82 -12.57
CA SER A 78 -7.05 -4.82 -13.63
C SER A 78 -5.82 -3.94 -13.84
N ARG A 79 -5.06 -3.63 -12.78
CA ARG A 79 -3.87 -2.78 -12.88
C ARG A 79 -2.70 -3.51 -13.52
N TYR A 80 -2.53 -4.81 -13.23
CA TYR A 80 -1.57 -5.66 -13.93
C TYR A 80 -1.91 -5.81 -15.41
N ASP A 81 -3.20 -6.01 -15.75
CA ASP A 81 -3.63 -6.10 -17.14
C ASP A 81 -3.32 -4.81 -17.93
N ILE A 82 -3.56 -3.65 -17.32
CA ILE A 82 -3.24 -2.35 -17.93
C ILE A 82 -1.73 -2.19 -18.09
N CYS A 83 -0.93 -2.46 -17.04
CA CYS A 83 0.53 -2.37 -17.09
C CYS A 83 1.13 -3.27 -18.18
N PHE A 84 0.61 -4.50 -18.30
CA PHE A 84 1.02 -5.44 -19.33
C PHE A 84 0.64 -4.96 -20.74
N SER A 85 -0.56 -4.40 -20.90
CA SER A 85 -1.06 -3.90 -22.19
C SER A 85 -0.41 -2.59 -22.61
N SER A 86 0.08 -1.80 -21.66
CA SER A 86 0.66 -0.48 -21.89
C SER A 86 2.17 -0.54 -22.22
N GLY A 87 2.75 -1.73 -22.29
CA GLY A 87 4.18 -1.94 -22.55
C GLY A 87 5.06 -1.36 -21.44
N ASP A 88 4.68 -1.60 -20.18
CA ASP A 88 5.34 -1.08 -18.96
C ASP A 88 5.24 0.45 -18.80
N SER A 89 4.33 1.12 -19.51
CA SER A 89 4.08 2.55 -19.29
C SER A 89 3.18 2.79 -18.08
N TYR A 90 3.46 3.89 -17.36
CA TYR A 90 2.82 4.28 -16.11
C TYR A 90 1.29 4.29 -16.19
N VAL A 91 0.62 3.63 -15.25
CA VAL A 91 -0.84 3.68 -15.14
C VAL A 91 -1.26 4.87 -14.27
N GLU A 92 -1.79 5.92 -14.91
CA GLU A 92 -2.42 7.04 -14.20
C GLU A 92 -3.63 6.59 -13.36
N ARG A 93 -3.88 7.33 -12.28
CA ARG A 93 -4.97 7.05 -11.32
C ARG A 93 -6.33 7.55 -11.79
#